data_AF-A0A7S2IPV2-F1
#
_entry.id   AF-A0A7S2IPV2-F1
#
_cell.length_a   1.000
_cell.length_b   1.000
_cell.length_c   1.000
_cell.angle_alpha   90.00
_cell.angle_beta   90.00
_cell.angle_gamma   90.00
#
_symmetry.space_group_name_H-M   'P 1'
#
loop_
_entity.id
_entity.type
_entity.pdbx_description
1 polymer ?
#
loop_
_entity_poly.entity_id
_entity_poly.type
_entity_poly.pdbx_seq_one_letter_code
_entity_poly.pdbx_strand_id
1 'polypeptide(L)'
;ENLLLCLSGEKRLWLFPPSEARHLYPCNDFTRSAVVPFAEWEDLSEELQDKFPLLSEASHLEVRLQAGDMLYLPACWWHCVEGSEEPNMILNWWFGLHRDKKELAKNAV
;
A
#
# COMPACT_ATOMS: atom_id res chain seq x y z
N GLU A 1 12.21 0.99 -1.10
CA GLU A 1 12.67 -0.35 -1.47
C GLU A 1 12.65 -1.15 -0.20
N ASN A 2 11.70 -2.07 -0.07
CA ASN A 2 11.47 -2.78 1.18
C ASN A 2 11.32 -4.27 0.89
N LEU A 3 12.07 -5.11 1.60
CA LEU A 3 11.84 -6.55 1.62
C LEU A 3 11.03 -6.88 2.87
N LEU A 4 9.87 -7.49 2.68
CA LEU A 4 8.97 -7.95 3.72
C LEU A 4 9.09 -9.47 3.81
N LEU A 5 9.70 -9.97 4.89
CA LEU A 5 9.80 -11.40 5.17
C LEU A 5 8.77 -11.77 6.24
N CYS A 6 7.80 -12.62 5.91
CA CYS A 6 6.84 -13.13 6.88
C CYS A 6 7.52 -14.23 7.72
N LEU A 7 7.72 -13.97 9.01
CA LEU A 7 8.40 -14.89 9.92
C LEU A 7 7.43 -15.84 10.63
N SER A 8 6.20 -15.38 10.89
CA SER A 8 5.17 -16.18 11.58
C SER A 8 3.78 -15.65 11.23
N GLY A 9 2.80 -16.54 11.24
CA GLY A 9 1.41 -16.27 10.90
C GLY A 9 1.24 -15.97 9.40
N GLU A 10 0.20 -15.21 9.08
CA GLU A 10 -0.10 -14.80 7.71
C GLU A 10 -0.21 -13.26 7.60
N LYS A 11 0.01 -12.75 6.39
CA LYS A 11 -0.20 -11.35 6.02
C LYS A 11 -1.03 -11.28 4.76
N ARG A 12 -2.08 -10.48 4.78
CA ARG A 12 -2.82 -10.08 3.60
C ARG A 12 -2.50 -8.63 3.30
N LEU A 13 -2.08 -8.34 2.09
CA LEU A 13 -1.69 -7.01 1.65
C LEU A 13 -2.51 -6.60 0.44
N TRP A 14 -3.00 -5.37 0.45
CA TRP A 14 -3.56 -4.72 -0.73
C TRP A 14 -2.51 -3.74 -1.22
N LEU A 15 -2.02 -3.95 -2.42
CA LEU A 15 -0.92 -3.17 -2.99
C LEU A 15 -1.45 -2.34 -4.15
N PHE A 16 -1.31 -1.02 -4.07
CA PHE A 16 -1.68 -0.12 -5.15
C PHE A 16 -0.40 0.48 -5.76
N PRO A 17 -0.23 0.41 -7.09
CA PRO A 17 0.93 1.00 -7.73
C PRO A 17 0.92 2.54 -7.57
N PRO A 18 2.06 3.21 -7.75
CA PRO A 18 2.15 4.67 -7.64
C PRO A 18 1.18 5.42 -8.59
N SER A 19 0.78 4.81 -9.70
CA SER A 19 -0.22 5.36 -10.64
C SER A 19 -1.61 5.54 -10.03
N GLU A 20 -1.92 4.78 -8.97
CA GLU A 20 -3.20 4.86 -8.26
C GLU A 20 -3.25 5.99 -7.24
N ALA A 21 -2.15 6.74 -7.04
CA ALA A 21 -2.06 7.75 -6.01
C ALA A 21 -3.28 8.69 -6.01
N ARG A 22 -3.73 9.15 -7.18
CA ARG A 22 -4.89 10.06 -7.28
C ARG A 22 -6.21 9.45 -6.79
N HIS A 23 -6.40 8.13 -6.95
CA HIS A 23 -7.61 7.43 -6.51
C HIS A 23 -7.61 7.21 -4.99
N LEU A 24 -6.43 7.30 -4.36
CA LEU A 24 -6.23 7.13 -2.92
C LEU A 24 -6.21 8.45 -2.13
N TYR A 25 -6.49 9.59 -2.76
CA TYR A 25 -6.61 10.89 -2.06
C TYR A 25 -5.46 11.16 -1.06
N PRO A 26 -4.22 11.33 -1.54
CA PRO A 26 -3.05 11.47 -0.69
C PRO A 26 -3.14 12.74 0.14
N CYS A 27 -2.76 12.64 1.42
CA CYS A 27 -2.49 13.83 2.24
C CYS A 27 -1.29 14.60 1.70
N ASN A 28 -1.11 15.85 2.14
CA ASN A 28 -0.09 16.77 1.62
C ASN A 28 1.36 16.23 1.59
N ASP A 29 1.69 15.26 2.44
CA ASP A 29 3.01 14.63 2.52
C ASP A 29 3.20 13.43 1.57
N PHE A 30 2.14 13.01 0.87
CA PHE A 30 2.09 11.82 -0.01
C PHE A 30 2.48 10.50 0.68
N THR A 31 2.42 10.45 2.01
CA THR A 31 2.74 9.25 2.80
C THR A 31 1.50 8.54 3.32
N ARG A 32 0.35 9.22 3.33
CA ARG A 32 -0.92 8.72 3.85
C ARG A 32 -2.06 9.01 2.88
N SER A 33 -3.03 8.11 2.86
CA SER A 33 -4.31 8.27 2.18
C SER A 33 -5.32 8.91 3.13
N ALA A 34 -6.21 9.75 2.60
CA ALA A 34 -7.39 10.22 3.34
C ALA A 34 -8.53 9.20 3.35
N VAL A 35 -8.46 8.16 2.51
CA VAL A 35 -9.41 7.05 2.45
C VAL A 35 -9.13 6.08 3.60
N VAL A 36 -10.20 5.46 4.12
CA VAL A 36 -10.08 4.44 5.17
C VAL A 36 -9.33 3.21 4.62
N PRO A 37 -8.37 2.62 5.36
CA PRO A 37 -7.68 1.41 4.92
C PRO A 37 -8.66 0.27 4.63
N PHE A 38 -8.37 -0.53 3.59
CA PHE A 38 -9.19 -1.67 3.14
C PHE A 38 -10.63 -1.33 2.72
N ALA A 39 -10.98 -0.05 2.58
CA ALA A 39 -12.29 0.32 2.07
C ALA A 39 -12.40 -0.05 0.59
N GLU A 40 -13.39 -0.87 0.25
CA GLU A 40 -13.90 -0.97 -1.11
C GLU A 40 -14.95 0.10 -1.34
N TRP A 41 -15.11 0.51 -2.60
CA TRP A 41 -16.07 1.54 -2.97
C TRP A 41 -17.50 1.18 -2.55
N GLU A 42 -17.89 -0.08 -2.75
CA GLU A 42 -19.23 -0.60 -2.46
C GLU A 42 -19.57 -0.61 -0.97
N ASP A 43 -18.56 -0.64 -0.10
CA ASP A 43 -18.72 -0.66 1.35
C ASP A 43 -18.76 0.73 2.00
N LEU A 44 -18.49 1.78 1.21
CA LEU A 44 -18.52 3.16 1.69
C LEU A 44 -19.95 3.69 1.88
N SER A 45 -20.15 4.52 2.90
CA SER A 45 -21.37 5.32 3.02
C SER A 45 -21.49 6.34 1.88
N GLU A 46 -22.71 6.77 1.56
CA GLU A 46 -22.96 7.79 0.53
C GLU A 46 -22.12 9.06 0.73
N GLU A 47 -21.99 9.54 1.98
CA GLU A 47 -21.14 10.70 2.31
C GLU A 47 -19.66 10.48 1.92
N LEU A 48 -19.14 9.26 2.16
CA LEU A 48 -17.76 8.93 1.83
C LEU A 48 -17.58 8.68 0.33
N GLN A 49 -18.60 8.15 -0.36
CA GLN A 49 -18.61 8.02 -1.81
C GLN A 49 -18.56 9.39 -2.49
N ASP A 50 -19.36 10.35 -2.03
CA ASP A 50 -19.33 11.74 -2.53
C ASP A 50 -17.99 12.44 -2.25
N LYS A 51 -17.36 12.12 -1.13
CA LYS A 51 -16.06 12.67 -0.73
C LYS A 51 -14.89 12.04 -1.51
N PHE A 52 -14.98 10.76 -1.83
CA PHE A 52 -13.91 9.98 -2.45
C PHE A 52 -14.33 9.28 -3.76
N PRO A 53 -14.96 9.97 -4.72
CA PRO A 53 -15.56 9.35 -5.91
C PRO A 53 -14.58 8.54 -6.78
N LEU A 54 -13.32 8.95 -6.83
CA LEU A 54 -12.28 8.30 -7.62
C LEU A 54 -11.86 6.93 -7.06
N LEU A 55 -12.24 6.60 -5.82
CA LEU A 55 -11.94 5.29 -5.24
C LEU A 55 -12.62 4.15 -6.02
N SER A 56 -13.77 4.42 -6.65
CA SER A 56 -14.47 3.47 -7.53
C SER A 56 -13.63 2.99 -8.73
N GLU A 57 -12.60 3.76 -9.10
CA GLU A 57 -11.68 3.45 -10.20
C GLU A 57 -10.35 2.86 -9.70
N ALA A 58 -10.14 2.79 -8.38
CA ALA A 58 -8.90 2.33 -7.80
C ALA A 58 -8.70 0.83 -8.06
N SER A 59 -7.51 0.46 -8.54
CA SER A 59 -7.16 -0.95 -8.77
C SER A 59 -6.00 -1.40 -7.89
N HIS A 60 -6.16 -2.52 -7.19
CA HIS A 60 -5.13 -3.07 -6.33
C HIS A 60 -4.78 -4.52 -6.67
N LEU A 61 -3.59 -4.94 -6.20
CA LEU A 61 -3.17 -6.34 -6.17
C LEU A 61 -3.35 -6.86 -4.74
N GLU A 62 -4.11 -7.94 -4.56
CA GLU A 62 -4.14 -8.67 -3.29
C GLU A 62 -2.99 -9.69 -3.25
N VAL A 63 -2.18 -9.62 -2.21
CA VAL A 63 -1.07 -10.55 -1.95
C VAL A 63 -1.25 -11.18 -0.58
N ARG A 64 -1.09 -12.50 -0.50
CA ARG A 64 -1.06 -13.24 0.76
C ARG A 64 0.34 -13.81 0.97
N LEU A 65 0.89 -13.57 2.15
CA LEU A 65 2.18 -14.11 2.58
C LEU A 65 1.94 -15.06 3.74
N GLN A 66 2.56 -16.23 3.66
CA GLN A 66 2.67 -17.20 4.74
C GLN A 66 4.07 -17.16 5.34
N ALA A 67 4.23 -17.76 6.52
CA ALA A 67 5.54 -17.87 7.16
C ALA A 67 6.58 -18.51 6.20
N GLY A 68 7.68 -17.80 5.97
CA GLY A 68 8.72 -18.17 5.00
C GLY A 68 8.66 -17.37 3.70
N ASP A 69 7.52 -16.76 3.36
CA ASP A 69 7.39 -15.95 2.15
C ASP A 69 8.09 -14.60 2.29
N MET A 70 8.63 -14.13 1.17
CA MET A 70 9.22 -12.81 1.05
C MET A 70 8.59 -12.02 -0.09
N LEU A 71 8.18 -10.79 0.20
CA LEU A 71 7.67 -9.83 -0.77
C LEU A 71 8.67 -8.69 -0.92
N TYR A 72 9.08 -8.42 -2.15
CA TYR A 72 9.70 -7.15 -2.50
C TYR A 72 8.63 -6.11 -2.77
N LEU A 73 8.57 -5.10 -1.90
CA LEU A 73 7.68 -3.95 -2.02
C LEU A 73 8.46 -2.75 -2.56
N PRO A 74 8.24 -2.36 -3.84
CA PRO A 74 8.97 -1.24 -4.43
C PRO A 74 8.61 0.08 -3.73
N ALA A 75 9.58 1.01 -3.67
CA ALA A 75 9.27 2.36 -3.18
C ALA A 75 8.09 3.00 -3.92
N CYS A 76 7.34 3.85 -3.20
CA CYS A 76 6.16 4.60 -3.66
C CYS A 76 4.87 3.78 -3.88
N TRP A 77 4.89 2.48 -3.62
CA TRP A 77 3.68 1.67 -3.61
C TRP A 77 2.88 1.90 -2.34
N TRP A 78 1.60 2.20 -2.51
CA TRP A 78 0.65 2.28 -1.41
C TRP A 78 0.27 0.87 -0.98
N HIS A 79 0.05 0.67 0.31
CA HIS A 79 -0.29 -0.65 0.80
C HIS A 79 -1.09 -0.60 2.10
N CYS A 80 -2.08 -1.49 2.21
CA CYS A 80 -2.75 -1.83 3.47
C CYS A 80 -2.32 -3.24 3.88
N VAL A 81 -2.04 -3.48 5.16
CA VAL A 81 -1.52 -4.76 5.66
C VAL A 81 -2.35 -5.26 6.82
N GLU A 82 -2.94 -6.43 6.65
CA GLU A 82 -3.75 -7.14 7.63
C GLU A 82 -2.97 -8.37 8.10
N GLY A 83 -2.95 -8.60 9.42
CA GLY A 83 -2.38 -9.81 10.02
C GLY A 83 -3.45 -10.84 10.36
N SER A 84 -3.05 -12.10 10.51
CA SER A 84 -3.92 -13.15 11.07
C SER A 84 -4.33 -12.87 12.52
N GLU A 85 -5.40 -13.52 12.98
CA GLU A 85 -5.85 -13.49 14.38
C GLU A 85 -4.79 -14.03 15.35
N GLU A 86 -4.04 -15.05 14.92
CA GLU A 86 -2.92 -15.62 15.67
C GLU A 86 -1.68 -14.71 15.67
N PRO A 87 -0.77 -14.85 16.66
CA PRO A 87 0.48 -14.10 16.71
C PRO A 87 1.25 -14.16 15.40
N ASN A 88 1.48 -12.98 14.83
CA ASN A 88 2.05 -12.82 13.50
C ASN A 88 3.24 -11.88 13.53
N MET A 89 4.23 -12.15 12.70
CA MET A 89 5.49 -11.41 12.69
C MET A 89 6.00 -11.23 11.27
N ILE A 90 6.38 -10.00 10.94
CA ILE A 90 7.01 -9.65 9.68
C ILE A 90 8.29 -8.87 9.96
N LEU A 91 9.36 -9.18 9.24
CA LEU A 91 10.58 -8.40 9.25
C LEU A 91 10.62 -7.56 7.98
N ASN A 92 10.73 -6.25 8.13
CA ASN A 92 10.92 -5.32 7.03
C ASN A 92 12.38 -4.87 6.94
N TRP A 93 12.97 -4.96 5.75
CA TRP A 93 14.32 -4.45 5.48
C TRP A 93 14.28 -3.35 4.43
N TRP A 94 14.53 -2.12 4.87
CA TRP A 94 14.54 -0.95 4.01
C TRP A 94 15.92 -0.74 3.38
N PHE A 95 15.93 -0.64 2.06
CA PHE A 95 17.10 -0.21 1.30
C PHE A 95 16.96 1.26 0.90
N GLY A 96 18.10 1.88 0.59
CA GLY A 96 18.10 3.18 -0.08
C GLY A 96 17.30 3.14 -1.38
N LEU A 97 16.71 4.28 -1.75
CA LEU A 97 15.91 4.39 -2.97
C LEU A 97 16.73 3.97 -4.21
N HIS A 98 16.11 3.22 -5.13
CA HIS A 98 16.73 2.84 -6.39
C HIS A 98 17.21 4.09 -7.16
N ARG A 99 18.35 3.98 -7.86
CA ARG A 99 18.99 5.13 -8.53
C ARG A 99 18.01 5.88 -9.44
N ASP A 100 17.28 5.16 -10.29
CA ASP A 100 16.37 5.79 -11.25
C ASP A 100 15.23 6.53 -10.56
N LYS A 101 14.72 6.00 -9.44
CA LYS A 101 13.71 6.69 -8.63
C LYS A 101 14.27 7.93 -7.93
N LYS A 102 15.54 7.91 -7.51
CA LYS A 102 16.22 9.10 -6.98
C LYS A 102 16.33 10.19 -8.06
N GLU A 103 16.64 9.83 -9.30
CA GLU A 103 16.71 10.79 -10.40
C GLU A 103 15.33 11.36 -10.76
N LEU A 104 14.29 10.52 -10.81
CA LEU A 104 12.92 10.99 -11.00
C LEU A 104 12.48 11.98 -9.90
N ALA A 105 12.79 11.70 -8.64
CA ALA A 105 12.43 12.57 -7.52
C ALA A 105 13.12 13.95 -7.60
N LYS A 106 14.34 14.03 -8.13
CA LYS A 106 15.04 15.31 -8.35
C LYS A 106 14.38 16.16 -9.45
N ASN A 107 13.84 15.49 -10.48
CA ASN A 107 13.23 16.14 -11.64
C ASN A 107 11.74 16.50 -11.44
N ALA A 108 11.17 16.13 -10.30
CA ALA A 108 9.77 16.39 -9.96
C ALA A 108 9.56 17.74 -9.23
N VAL A 109 10.62 18.57 -9.14
CA VAL A 109 10.64 19.90 -8.50
C VAL A 109 10.74 20.99 -9.55
#